data_AF-A0AA47NZR2-F1
#
_entry.id   AF-A0AA47NZR2-F1
#
_cell.length_a   1.000
_cell.length_b   1.000
_cell.length_c   1.000
_cell.angle_alpha   90.00
_cell.angle_beta   90.00
_cell.angle_gamma   90.00
#
_symmetry.space_group_name_H-M   'P 1'
#
loop_
_entity.id
_entity.type
_entity.pdbx_description
1 polymer ?
#
loop_
_entity_poly.entity_id
_entity_poly.type
_entity_poly.pdbx_seq_one_letter_code
_entity_poly.pdbx_strand_id
1 'polypeptide(L)'
;MSDIKPVSVEEDEEKDWQAAKVFFENLKTKSPRPPKPKHAVTIAVSSRTLFDMAEERRLYEDQGLEDYVAHQIKHEAEALRPGAAFPFVKAVMSVNARLRELYPDSEELFDVVLMTNNHAQVGVRLINSINHYGLHIERFCMTGGQSPIGYLKAYMTNIYLSQDSDKVTEAIEEGIAAATMFSQTFEDTLSDTQLKVAFDGDAVLFSDESEVIVKQQGLDTFFEHEKKFENLPLAQGPLKCFLEALGKLQRKFYAKNERMNCPIRTYLVTARSAASCGARVLKTLRTWGLEIDEALFLAGAPKGPLLQKIKPHIYFDDQMFHIEGAKELGTISAHVPYGIGQKYDRGKLIEQPAKE
;
A
#
# COMPACT_ATOMS: atom_id res chain seq x y z
N MET A 1 24.55 52.18 -27.83
CA MET A 1 24.36 51.27 -26.69
C MET A 1 22.98 51.57 -26.13
N SER A 2 21.97 50.81 -26.57
CA SER A 2 20.62 50.85 -26.01
C SER A 2 20.46 49.62 -25.13
N ASP A 3 20.55 49.83 -23.81
CA ASP A 3 20.30 48.78 -22.82
C ASP A 3 18.83 48.36 -22.87
N ILE A 4 18.58 47.21 -23.51
CA ILE A 4 17.32 46.49 -23.38
C ILE A 4 17.40 45.77 -22.03
N LYS A 5 16.80 46.35 -20.99
CA LYS A 5 16.54 45.61 -19.75
C LYS A 5 15.55 44.48 -20.06
N PRO A 6 15.78 43.24 -19.60
CA PRO A 6 14.75 42.22 -19.61
C PRO A 6 13.65 42.68 -18.63
N VAL A 7 12.47 42.99 -19.17
CA VAL A 7 11.29 43.38 -18.40
C VAL A 7 10.60 42.11 -17.91
N SER A 8 10.62 41.89 -16.60
CA SER A 8 9.60 41.29 -15.69
C SER A 8 8.67 40.14 -16.12
N VAL A 9 8.84 39.45 -17.25
CA VAL A 9 7.90 38.39 -17.68
C VAL A 9 7.81 37.25 -16.65
N GLU A 10 8.93 36.82 -16.07
CA GLU A 10 8.94 35.76 -15.05
C GLU A 10 8.25 36.17 -13.73
N GLU A 11 8.39 37.43 -13.30
CA GLU A 11 7.76 37.93 -12.07
C GLU A 11 6.25 38.13 -12.22
N ASP A 12 5.78 38.51 -13.41
CA ASP A 12 4.36 38.69 -13.70
C ASP A 12 3.66 37.33 -13.91
N GLU A 13 4.31 36.35 -14.55
CA GLU A 13 3.80 34.97 -14.64
C GLU A 13 3.70 34.29 -13.26
N GLU A 14 4.68 34.51 -12.38
CA GLU A 14 4.65 33.93 -11.03
C GLU A 14 3.57 34.58 -10.14
N LYS A 15 3.32 35.88 -10.30
CA LYS A 15 2.18 36.57 -9.65
C LYS A 15 0.84 36.09 -10.20
N ASP A 16 0.71 35.91 -11.50
CA ASP A 16 -0.52 35.40 -12.12
C ASP A 16 -0.79 33.96 -11.69
N TRP A 17 0.24 33.13 -11.55
CA TRP A 17 0.12 31.78 -11.01
C TRP A 17 -0.28 31.77 -9.53
N GLN A 18 0.30 32.67 -8.72
CA GLN A 18 -0.09 32.83 -7.32
C GLN A 18 -1.54 33.33 -7.19
N ALA A 19 -1.96 34.29 -8.00
CA ALA A 19 -3.33 34.80 -8.04
C ALA A 19 -4.33 33.72 -8.48
N ALA A 20 -4.00 32.94 -9.52
CA ALA A 20 -4.79 31.80 -9.96
C ALA A 20 -4.88 30.73 -8.86
N LYS A 21 -3.77 30.42 -8.17
CA LYS A 21 -3.75 29.48 -7.06
C LYS A 21 -4.64 29.93 -5.90
N VAL A 22 -4.56 31.20 -5.49
CA VAL A 22 -5.42 31.77 -4.44
C VAL A 22 -6.90 31.72 -4.87
N PHE A 23 -7.20 32.01 -6.13
CA PHE A 23 -8.55 31.90 -6.67
C PHE A 23 -9.08 30.46 -6.62
N PHE A 24 -8.31 29.49 -7.10
CA PHE A 24 -8.68 28.07 -7.04
C PHE A 24 -8.80 27.58 -5.59
N GLU A 25 -7.92 28.00 -4.69
CA GLU A 25 -8.01 27.66 -3.26
C GLU A 25 -9.28 28.21 -2.60
N ASN A 26 -9.85 29.31 -3.10
CA ASN A 26 -11.06 29.92 -2.55
C ASN A 26 -12.40 29.41 -3.14
N LEU A 27 -12.39 28.56 -4.18
CA LEU A 27 -13.60 28.01 -4.79
C LEU A 27 -14.38 27.07 -3.83
N LYS A 28 -15.55 27.49 -3.34
CA LYS A 28 -16.37 26.64 -2.47
C LYS A 28 -16.97 25.46 -3.26
N THR A 29 -16.66 24.23 -2.87
CA THR A 29 -17.22 22.99 -3.45
C THR A 29 -18.12 22.28 -2.44
N LYS A 30 -19.17 21.60 -2.91
CA LYS A 30 -20.02 20.75 -2.06
C LYS A 30 -19.35 19.43 -1.69
N SER A 31 -18.43 18.95 -2.54
CA SER A 31 -17.62 17.75 -2.28
C SER A 31 -16.34 18.14 -1.53
N PRO A 32 -15.88 17.33 -0.56
CA PRO A 32 -14.61 17.55 0.12
C PRO A 32 -13.46 17.49 -0.89
N ARG A 33 -12.57 18.48 -0.86
CA ARG A 33 -11.39 18.48 -1.73
C ARG A 33 -10.43 17.34 -1.36
N PRO A 34 -9.72 16.76 -2.34
CA PRO A 34 -8.63 15.84 -2.04
C PRO A 34 -7.52 16.59 -1.28
N PRO A 35 -6.81 15.91 -0.35
CA PRO A 35 -5.69 16.52 0.35
C PRO A 35 -4.56 16.88 -0.64
N LYS A 36 -3.76 17.89 -0.31
CA LYS A 36 -2.55 18.19 -1.10
C LYS A 36 -1.56 17.03 -0.97
N PRO A 37 -0.91 16.57 -2.07
CA PRO A 37 -0.08 15.36 -2.05
C PRO A 37 1.00 15.36 -0.97
N LYS A 38 1.65 16.51 -0.73
CA LYS A 38 2.70 16.69 0.30
C LYS A 38 2.25 16.45 1.75
N HIS A 39 0.94 16.42 2.01
CA HIS A 39 0.38 16.22 3.34
C HIS A 39 -0.40 14.92 3.47
N ALA A 40 -0.70 14.28 2.35
CA ALA A 40 -1.50 13.06 2.29
C ALA A 40 -0.65 11.80 2.55
N VAL A 41 -1.34 10.75 2.99
CA VAL A 41 -0.83 9.38 2.92
C VAL A 41 -1.31 8.78 1.60
N THR A 42 -0.45 8.81 0.59
CA THR A 42 -0.78 8.42 -0.78
C THR A 42 -0.75 6.90 -0.94
N ILE A 43 -1.90 6.30 -1.26
CA ILE A 43 -2.06 4.88 -1.57
C ILE A 43 -2.32 4.77 -3.07
N ALA A 44 -1.33 4.28 -3.82
CA ALA A 44 -1.49 4.00 -5.23
C ALA A 44 -2.04 2.57 -5.41
N VAL A 45 -3.13 2.41 -6.15
CA VAL A 45 -3.77 1.11 -6.38
C VAL A 45 -3.91 0.88 -7.88
N SER A 46 -3.51 -0.31 -8.35
CA SER A 46 -3.70 -0.67 -9.75
C SER A 46 -5.18 -0.87 -10.09
N SER A 47 -5.60 -0.56 -11.31
CA SER A 47 -6.98 -0.79 -11.78
C SER A 47 -7.45 -2.23 -11.58
N ARG A 48 -6.60 -3.20 -11.93
CA ARG A 48 -6.85 -4.65 -11.74
C ARG A 48 -6.88 -5.08 -10.27
N THR A 49 -6.31 -4.28 -9.37
CA THR A 49 -6.37 -4.56 -7.94
C THR A 49 -7.63 -3.98 -7.33
N LEU A 50 -8.05 -2.78 -7.75
CA LEU A 50 -9.27 -2.14 -7.26
C LEU A 50 -10.53 -2.83 -7.79
N PHE A 51 -10.51 -3.25 -9.05
CA PHE A 51 -11.62 -3.89 -9.73
C PHE A 51 -11.20 -5.25 -10.29
N ASP A 52 -12.12 -6.22 -10.25
CA ASP A 52 -11.92 -7.49 -10.93
C ASP A 52 -12.04 -7.26 -12.44
N MET A 53 -10.89 -7.33 -13.10
CA MET A 53 -10.73 -7.15 -14.53
C MET A 53 -10.10 -8.40 -15.18
N ALA A 54 -10.36 -9.59 -14.61
CA ALA A 54 -9.75 -10.84 -15.06
C ALA A 54 -10.17 -11.22 -16.49
N GLU A 55 -11.43 -10.98 -16.85
CA GLU A 55 -11.94 -11.22 -18.21
C GLU A 55 -11.31 -10.24 -19.19
N GLU A 56 -11.28 -8.96 -18.82
CA GLU A 56 -10.70 -7.89 -19.62
C GLU A 56 -9.19 -8.11 -19.84
N ARG A 57 -8.47 -8.66 -18.86
CA ARG A 57 -7.06 -9.02 -19.03
C ARG A 57 -6.87 -10.16 -20.02
N ARG A 58 -7.68 -11.23 -19.93
CA ARG A 58 -7.63 -12.33 -20.90
C ARG A 58 -7.90 -11.82 -22.30
N LEU A 59 -8.89 -10.95 -22.46
CA LEU A 59 -9.19 -10.33 -23.74
C LEU A 59 -7.97 -9.58 -24.32
N TYR A 60 -7.29 -8.79 -23.50
CA TYR A 60 -6.06 -8.09 -23.91
C TYR A 60 -4.93 -9.06 -24.29
N GLU A 61 -4.74 -10.12 -23.52
CA GLU A 61 -3.71 -11.14 -23.77
C GLU A 61 -3.97 -11.96 -25.04
N ASP A 62 -5.24 -12.31 -25.29
CA ASP A 62 -5.65 -13.18 -26.39
C ASP A 62 -5.89 -12.42 -27.71
N GLN A 63 -6.44 -11.20 -27.64
CA GLN A 63 -6.94 -10.45 -28.81
C GLN A 63 -6.23 -9.09 -29.01
N GLY A 64 -5.43 -8.64 -28.04
CA GLY A 64 -4.66 -7.41 -28.16
C GLY A 64 -5.37 -6.14 -27.69
N LEU A 65 -4.73 -4.99 -27.93
CA LEU A 65 -5.12 -3.70 -27.36
C LEU A 65 -6.42 -3.17 -27.96
N GLU A 66 -6.60 -3.31 -29.27
CA GLU A 66 -7.73 -2.75 -30.02
C GLU A 66 -9.06 -3.36 -29.57
N ASP A 67 -9.13 -4.70 -29.52
CA ASP A 67 -10.33 -5.42 -29.07
C ASP A 67 -10.62 -5.20 -27.58
N TYR A 68 -9.57 -5.14 -26.76
CA TYR A 68 -9.68 -4.75 -25.36
C TYR A 68 -10.29 -3.36 -25.20
N VAL A 69 -9.80 -2.35 -25.93
CA VAL A 69 -10.33 -0.99 -25.86
C VAL A 69 -11.78 -0.92 -26.37
N ALA A 70 -12.09 -1.59 -27.48
CA ALA A 70 -13.45 -1.64 -28.01
C ALA A 70 -14.44 -2.28 -27.01
N HIS A 71 -14.02 -3.34 -26.32
CA HIS A 71 -14.80 -3.96 -25.26
C HIS A 71 -15.03 -3.00 -24.09
N GLN A 72 -14.01 -2.27 -23.64
CA GLN A 72 -14.14 -1.32 -22.53
C GLN A 72 -15.11 -0.18 -22.84
N ILE A 73 -15.08 0.33 -24.08
CA ILE A 73 -16.01 1.37 -24.55
C ILE A 73 -17.43 0.83 -24.60
N LYS A 74 -17.63 -0.37 -25.16
CA LYS A 74 -18.96 -0.99 -25.28
C LYS A 74 -19.65 -1.18 -23.92
N HIS A 75 -18.87 -1.50 -22.89
CA HIS A 75 -19.39 -1.76 -21.54
C HIS A 75 -19.12 -0.59 -20.57
N GLU A 76 -18.94 0.64 -21.06
CA GLU A 76 -18.56 1.79 -20.22
C GLU A 76 -19.61 2.12 -19.14
N ALA A 77 -20.88 1.80 -19.40
CA ALA A 77 -21.99 2.00 -18.46
C ALA A 77 -22.12 0.85 -17.42
N GLU A 78 -21.39 -0.24 -17.61
CA GLU A 78 -21.42 -1.40 -16.73
C GLU A 78 -20.27 -1.32 -15.72
N ALA A 79 -20.62 -1.18 -14.45
CA ALA A 79 -19.64 -1.12 -13.37
C ALA A 79 -18.85 -2.42 -13.26
N LEU A 80 -17.53 -2.31 -13.17
CA LEU A 80 -16.63 -3.42 -12.93
C LEU A 80 -16.86 -4.01 -11.54
N ARG A 81 -16.73 -5.32 -11.39
CA ARG A 81 -16.91 -5.96 -10.07
C ARG A 81 -15.80 -5.53 -9.09
N PRO A 82 -16.06 -5.49 -7.77
CA PRO A 82 -15.05 -5.20 -6.76
C PRO A 82 -13.85 -6.15 -6.85
N GLY A 83 -12.64 -5.60 -6.83
CA GLY A 83 -11.37 -6.33 -6.80
C GLY A 83 -10.81 -6.49 -5.39
N ALA A 84 -9.58 -6.99 -5.30
CA ALA A 84 -8.97 -7.36 -4.03
C ALA A 84 -8.68 -6.20 -3.07
N ALA A 85 -8.35 -5.01 -3.59
CA ALA A 85 -8.14 -3.82 -2.76
C ALA A 85 -9.45 -3.09 -2.41
N PHE A 86 -10.59 -3.50 -2.96
CA PHE A 86 -11.83 -2.76 -2.81
C PHE A 86 -12.26 -2.60 -1.33
N PRO A 87 -12.27 -3.66 -0.49
CA PRO A 87 -12.61 -3.51 0.92
C PRO A 87 -11.63 -2.61 1.68
N PHE A 88 -10.34 -2.70 1.34
CA PHE A 88 -9.30 -1.84 1.93
C PHE A 88 -9.52 -0.36 1.59
N VAL A 89 -9.83 -0.03 0.33
CA VAL A 89 -10.14 1.35 -0.10
C VAL A 89 -11.40 1.88 0.60
N LYS A 90 -12.44 1.05 0.77
CA LYS A 90 -13.63 1.43 1.54
C LYS A 90 -13.29 1.75 3.00
N ALA A 91 -12.50 0.92 3.67
CA ALA A 91 -12.08 1.15 5.05
C ALA A 91 -11.21 2.42 5.19
N VAL A 92 -10.32 2.67 4.22
CA VAL A 92 -9.54 3.92 4.12
C VAL A 92 -10.46 5.15 4.03
N MET A 93 -11.53 5.08 3.22
CA MET A 93 -12.52 6.15 3.13
C MET A 93 -13.27 6.37 4.45
N SER A 94 -13.63 5.29 5.17
CA SER A 94 -14.25 5.39 6.50
C SER A 94 -13.34 6.12 7.49
N VAL A 95 -12.03 5.86 7.46
CA VAL A 95 -11.05 6.60 8.27
C VAL A 95 -11.00 8.08 7.89
N ASN A 96 -10.98 8.40 6.58
CA ASN A 96 -11.00 9.78 6.10
C ASN A 96 -12.26 10.53 6.54
N ALA A 97 -13.43 9.88 6.54
CA ALA A 97 -14.67 10.49 7.03
C ALA A 97 -14.54 10.88 8.52
N ARG A 98 -14.06 9.95 9.36
CA ARG A 98 -13.81 10.19 10.79
C ARG A 98 -12.77 11.28 11.04
N LEU A 99 -11.70 11.34 10.23
CA LEU A 99 -10.71 12.41 10.31
C LEU A 99 -11.34 13.77 9.98
N ARG A 100 -12.20 13.86 8.96
CA ARG A 100 -12.89 15.10 8.59
C ARG A 100 -13.92 15.54 9.62
N GLU A 101 -14.58 14.62 10.32
CA GLU A 101 -15.46 14.94 11.45
C GLU A 101 -14.68 15.64 12.59
N LEU A 102 -13.49 15.13 12.91
CA LEU A 102 -12.65 15.65 14.00
C LEU A 102 -11.81 16.86 13.60
N TYR A 103 -11.45 16.94 12.32
CA TYR A 103 -10.55 17.93 11.72
C TYR A 103 -11.03 18.34 10.32
N PRO A 104 -12.08 19.17 10.21
CA PRO A 104 -12.70 19.53 8.93
C PRO A 104 -11.72 20.10 7.88
N ASP A 105 -10.74 20.87 8.32
CA ASP A 105 -9.77 21.56 7.46
C ASP A 105 -8.43 20.81 7.30
N SER A 106 -8.33 19.58 7.84
CA SER A 106 -7.08 18.81 7.79
C SER A 106 -6.81 18.26 6.39
N GLU A 107 -5.62 18.58 5.86
CA GLU A 107 -5.09 17.93 4.65
C GLU A 107 -4.31 16.63 4.94
N GLU A 108 -4.12 16.27 6.22
CA GLU A 108 -3.50 15.00 6.60
C GLU A 108 -4.55 13.87 6.59
N LEU A 109 -4.79 13.35 5.40
CA LEU A 109 -5.75 12.29 5.09
C LEU A 109 -5.08 11.24 4.21
N PHE A 110 -5.75 10.11 4.00
CA PHE A 110 -5.37 9.23 2.90
C PHE A 110 -5.76 9.84 1.55
N ASP A 111 -4.90 9.68 0.55
CA ASP A 111 -5.18 9.99 -0.86
C ASP A 111 -5.05 8.71 -1.67
N VAL A 112 -6.17 8.19 -2.17
CA VAL A 112 -6.16 6.99 -3.00
C VAL A 112 -6.04 7.42 -4.45
N VAL A 113 -5.01 6.92 -5.13
CA VAL A 113 -4.71 7.25 -6.51
C VAL A 113 -4.82 5.99 -7.37
N LEU A 114 -5.63 6.06 -8.42
CA LEU A 114 -5.71 4.97 -9.38
C LEU A 114 -4.51 5.02 -10.33
N MET A 115 -3.73 3.95 -10.38
CA MET A 115 -2.61 3.78 -11.31
C MET A 115 -2.98 2.71 -12.33
N THR A 116 -2.82 2.98 -13.62
CA THR A 116 -3.11 1.97 -14.64
C THR A 116 -2.21 2.12 -15.85
N ASN A 117 -1.82 0.98 -16.40
CA ASN A 117 -1.08 0.94 -17.66
C ASN A 117 -2.02 0.96 -18.86
N ASN A 118 -3.34 1.03 -18.63
CA ASN A 118 -4.32 0.97 -19.70
C ASN A 118 -4.31 2.25 -20.54
N HIS A 119 -4.80 2.11 -21.77
CA HIS A 119 -5.06 3.24 -22.65
C HIS A 119 -6.12 4.19 -22.05
N ALA A 120 -5.98 5.50 -22.29
CA ALA A 120 -6.84 6.53 -21.68
C ALA A 120 -8.34 6.34 -21.98
N GLN A 121 -8.69 5.75 -23.12
CA GLN A 121 -10.09 5.46 -23.50
C GLN A 121 -10.78 4.48 -22.53
N VAL A 122 -10.03 3.64 -21.83
CA VAL A 122 -10.57 2.74 -20.79
C VAL A 122 -10.98 3.49 -19.52
N GLY A 123 -10.52 4.74 -19.37
CA GLY A 123 -10.73 5.55 -18.17
C GLY A 123 -12.20 5.78 -17.83
N VAL A 124 -13.08 5.86 -18.84
CA VAL A 124 -14.50 6.14 -18.65
C VAL A 124 -15.18 5.05 -17.82
N ARG A 125 -14.98 3.76 -18.16
CA ARG A 125 -15.55 2.64 -17.38
C ARG A 125 -15.02 2.60 -15.96
N LEU A 126 -13.73 2.92 -15.77
CA LEU A 126 -13.11 3.01 -14.43
C LEU A 126 -13.75 4.12 -13.59
N ILE A 127 -13.93 5.31 -14.17
CA ILE A 127 -14.60 6.45 -13.53
C ILE A 127 -16.06 6.10 -13.19
N ASN A 128 -16.79 5.50 -14.13
CA ASN A 128 -18.18 5.08 -13.91
C ASN A 128 -18.28 4.04 -12.79
N SER A 129 -17.34 3.10 -12.72
CA SER A 129 -17.27 2.11 -11.63
C SER A 129 -16.98 2.78 -10.28
N ILE A 130 -16.02 3.71 -10.23
CA ILE A 130 -15.70 4.50 -9.03
C ILE A 130 -16.93 5.27 -8.54
N ASN A 131 -17.66 5.93 -9.44
CA ASN A 131 -18.87 6.66 -9.14
C ASN A 131 -20.01 5.74 -8.69
N HIS A 132 -20.20 4.59 -9.36
CA HIS A 132 -21.21 3.59 -9.03
C HIS A 132 -21.08 3.11 -7.57
N TYR A 133 -19.86 2.88 -7.11
CA TYR A 133 -19.58 2.45 -5.74
C TYR A 133 -19.40 3.59 -4.73
N GLY A 134 -19.51 4.85 -5.18
CA GLY A 134 -19.29 6.04 -4.37
C GLY A 134 -17.87 6.13 -3.80
N LEU A 135 -16.86 5.66 -4.54
CA LEU A 135 -15.46 5.76 -4.14
C LEU A 135 -14.95 7.20 -4.34
N HIS A 136 -14.29 7.77 -3.33
CA HIS A 136 -13.72 9.11 -3.40
C HIS A 136 -12.29 9.09 -3.94
N ILE A 137 -12.15 8.73 -5.23
CA ILE A 137 -10.87 8.68 -5.94
C ILE A 137 -10.91 9.77 -7.01
N GLU A 138 -10.13 10.83 -6.80
CA GLU A 138 -10.11 12.01 -7.68
C GLU A 138 -8.86 12.06 -8.58
N ARG A 139 -7.86 11.22 -8.29
CA ARG A 139 -6.56 11.23 -8.98
C ARG A 139 -6.31 9.92 -9.70
N PHE A 140 -6.01 10.04 -10.98
CA PHE A 140 -5.76 8.92 -11.89
C PHE A 140 -4.42 9.17 -12.59
N CYS A 141 -3.71 8.10 -12.91
CA CYS A 141 -2.62 8.11 -13.88
C CYS A 141 -2.81 6.92 -14.81
N MET A 142 -2.83 7.21 -16.10
CA MET A 142 -2.97 6.23 -17.17
C MET A 142 -1.75 6.37 -18.08
N THR A 143 -0.90 5.34 -18.12
CA THR A 143 0.40 5.42 -18.79
C THR A 143 0.41 4.85 -20.20
N GLY A 144 -0.73 4.38 -20.72
CA GLY A 144 -0.86 3.94 -22.12
C GLY A 144 0.13 2.84 -22.52
N GLY A 145 0.39 1.89 -21.62
CA GLY A 145 1.29 0.75 -21.80
C GLY A 145 2.67 0.93 -21.17
N GLN A 146 3.04 2.15 -20.77
CA GLN A 146 4.33 2.40 -20.11
C GLN A 146 4.32 2.03 -18.62
N SER A 147 5.51 1.86 -18.04
CA SER A 147 5.64 1.58 -16.61
C SER A 147 5.11 2.73 -15.74
N PRO A 148 4.34 2.47 -14.66
CA PRO A 148 3.80 3.51 -13.80
C PRO A 148 4.81 3.99 -12.74
N ILE A 149 5.98 3.37 -12.62
CA ILE A 149 6.88 3.55 -11.47
C ILE A 149 7.43 4.97 -11.34
N GLY A 150 7.79 5.61 -12.46
CA GLY A 150 8.20 7.02 -12.45
C GLY A 150 7.11 7.96 -11.91
N TYR A 151 5.84 7.65 -12.19
CA TYR A 151 4.71 8.40 -11.66
C TYR A 151 4.49 8.11 -10.17
N LEU A 152 4.67 6.88 -9.68
CA LEU A 152 4.56 6.58 -8.25
C LEU A 152 5.48 7.51 -7.40
N LYS A 153 6.71 7.76 -7.87
CA LYS A 153 7.61 8.73 -7.22
C LYS A 153 7.06 10.16 -7.26
N ALA A 154 6.62 10.62 -8.43
CA ALA A 154 6.08 11.96 -8.60
C ALA A 154 4.82 12.21 -7.76
N TYR A 155 4.02 11.16 -7.52
CA TYR A 155 2.83 11.20 -6.67
C TYR A 155 3.14 11.10 -5.17
N MET A 156 4.41 10.95 -4.78
CA MET A 156 4.84 10.74 -3.38
C MET A 156 4.14 9.54 -2.75
N THR A 157 4.06 8.43 -3.49
CA THR A 157 3.37 7.21 -3.06
C THR A 157 3.98 6.64 -1.77
N ASN A 158 3.15 6.45 -0.74
CA ASN A 158 3.54 5.77 0.50
C ASN A 158 3.41 4.25 0.39
N ILE A 159 2.47 3.75 -0.41
CA ILE A 159 2.36 2.33 -0.76
C ILE A 159 1.73 2.13 -2.14
N TYR A 160 2.29 1.21 -2.93
CA TYR A 160 1.74 0.77 -4.21
C TYR A 160 1.19 -0.66 -4.11
N LEU A 161 -0.09 -0.85 -4.44
CA LEU A 161 -0.77 -2.13 -4.44
C LEU A 161 -1.13 -2.52 -5.87
N SER A 162 -0.61 -3.65 -6.36
CA SER A 162 -0.82 -4.13 -7.72
C SER A 162 -1.07 -5.62 -7.76
N GLN A 163 -1.73 -6.12 -8.81
CA GLN A 163 -1.73 -7.56 -9.13
C GLN A 163 -0.56 -7.94 -10.04
N ASP A 164 0.24 -6.95 -10.46
CA ASP A 164 1.39 -7.12 -11.34
C ASP A 164 2.66 -7.24 -10.49
N SER A 165 3.17 -8.46 -10.33
CA SER A 165 4.35 -8.73 -9.51
C SER A 165 5.60 -8.02 -10.02
N ASP A 166 5.74 -7.90 -11.34
CA ASP A 166 6.92 -7.29 -11.95
C ASP A 166 6.97 -5.79 -11.64
N LYS A 167 5.80 -5.12 -11.70
CA LYS A 167 5.68 -3.72 -11.29
C LYS A 167 5.85 -3.50 -9.80
N VAL A 168 5.47 -4.46 -8.96
CA VAL A 168 5.72 -4.39 -7.53
C VAL A 168 7.21 -4.48 -7.24
N THR A 169 7.92 -5.42 -7.88
CA THR A 169 9.38 -5.54 -7.75
C THR A 169 10.09 -4.28 -8.21
N GLU A 170 9.74 -3.76 -9.40
CA GLU A 170 10.27 -2.50 -9.94
C GLU A 170 10.05 -1.33 -8.97
N ALA A 171 8.88 -1.25 -8.32
CA ALA A 171 8.59 -0.23 -7.31
C ALA A 171 9.50 -0.35 -6.06
N ILE A 172 9.68 -1.57 -5.54
CA ILE A 172 10.53 -1.83 -4.37
C ILE A 172 11.99 -1.49 -4.66
N GLU A 173 12.51 -1.89 -5.82
CA GLU A 173 13.87 -1.58 -6.27
C GLU A 173 14.11 -0.06 -6.35
N GLU A 174 13.08 0.68 -6.74
CA GLU A 174 13.10 2.13 -6.81
C GLU A 174 12.86 2.84 -5.46
N GLY A 175 12.77 2.07 -4.36
CA GLY A 175 12.62 2.57 -2.99
C GLY A 175 11.18 2.92 -2.58
N ILE A 176 10.19 2.42 -3.32
CA ILE A 176 8.76 2.64 -3.05
C ILE A 176 8.20 1.40 -2.37
N ALA A 177 7.55 1.56 -1.22
CA ALA A 177 6.87 0.44 -0.57
C ALA A 177 5.78 -0.10 -1.51
N ALA A 178 5.80 -1.40 -1.78
CA ALA A 178 4.82 -2.01 -2.66
C ALA A 178 4.52 -3.46 -2.27
N ALA A 179 3.36 -3.95 -2.69
CA ALA A 179 2.97 -5.33 -2.49
C ALA A 179 2.07 -5.86 -3.62
N THR A 180 2.26 -7.14 -3.95
CA THR A 180 1.46 -7.86 -4.93
C THR A 180 0.22 -8.42 -4.25
N MET A 181 -0.96 -7.99 -4.67
CA MET A 181 -2.24 -8.52 -4.21
C MET A 181 -2.75 -9.60 -5.16
N PHE A 182 -3.49 -10.56 -4.63
CA PHE A 182 -4.02 -11.67 -5.40
C PHE A 182 -5.53 -11.59 -5.50
N SER A 183 -6.06 -11.95 -6.67
CA SER A 183 -7.50 -12.15 -6.83
C SER A 183 -7.97 -13.30 -5.95
N GLN A 184 -9.02 -13.05 -5.17
CA GLN A 184 -9.70 -14.03 -4.34
C GLN A 184 -11.17 -13.68 -4.23
N THR A 185 -12.02 -14.68 -4.12
CA THR A 185 -13.43 -14.53 -3.77
C THR A 185 -13.53 -14.26 -2.27
N PHE A 186 -14.12 -13.12 -1.91
CA PHE A 186 -14.36 -12.75 -0.52
C PHE A 186 -15.76 -13.24 -0.13
N GLU A 187 -15.84 -14.25 0.70
CA GLU A 187 -17.13 -14.71 1.28
C GLU A 187 -17.42 -14.03 2.63
N ASP A 188 -16.39 -13.50 3.29
CA ASP A 188 -16.46 -12.93 4.63
C ASP A 188 -16.65 -11.40 4.62
N THR A 189 -17.58 -10.92 5.45
CA THR A 189 -17.77 -9.48 5.69
C THR A 189 -16.61 -8.93 6.52
N LEU A 190 -15.86 -7.98 5.95
CA LEU A 190 -14.84 -7.21 6.65
C LEU A 190 -15.47 -6.04 7.45
N SER A 191 -14.68 -5.39 8.30
CA SER A 191 -15.17 -4.29 9.13
C SER A 191 -15.27 -2.99 8.34
N ASP A 192 -16.48 -2.46 8.18
CA ASP A 192 -16.68 -1.17 7.48
C ASP A 192 -16.28 0.06 8.31
N THR A 193 -16.02 -0.11 9.61
CA THR A 193 -15.79 0.98 10.57
C THR A 193 -14.35 1.10 11.03
N GLN A 194 -13.54 0.04 10.92
CA GLN A 194 -12.15 0.04 11.37
C GLN A 194 -11.25 -0.58 10.30
N LEU A 195 -10.35 0.23 9.75
CA LEU A 195 -9.24 -0.22 8.93
C LEU A 195 -8.29 -1.07 9.78
N LYS A 196 -8.09 -2.32 9.36
CA LYS A 196 -7.22 -3.30 10.00
C LYS A 196 -6.09 -3.67 9.06
N VAL A 197 -4.85 -3.38 9.45
CA VAL A 197 -3.66 -3.64 8.62
C VAL A 197 -2.72 -4.55 9.40
N ALA A 198 -2.42 -5.72 8.85
CA ALA A 198 -1.52 -6.69 9.46
C ALA A 198 -0.21 -6.79 8.67
N PHE A 199 0.90 -6.90 9.40
CA PHE A 199 2.25 -6.96 8.85
C PHE A 199 2.98 -8.16 9.42
N ASP A 200 3.72 -8.89 8.58
CA ASP A 200 4.88 -9.62 9.07
C ASP A 200 5.97 -8.65 9.58
N GLY A 201 6.89 -9.18 10.39
CA GLY A 201 8.03 -8.43 10.90
C GLY A 201 9.17 -8.35 9.89
N ASP A 202 9.87 -9.47 9.69
CA ASP A 202 11.14 -9.50 8.96
C ASP A 202 10.89 -9.37 7.46
N ALA A 203 11.82 -8.73 6.73
CA ALA A 203 11.67 -8.41 5.30
C ALA A 203 10.41 -7.60 4.90
N VAL A 204 9.59 -7.15 5.87
CA VAL A 204 8.41 -6.29 5.66
C VAL A 204 8.57 -4.98 6.41
N LEU A 205 8.54 -5.01 7.75
CA LEU A 205 8.77 -3.84 8.62
C LEU A 205 10.25 -3.66 8.96
N PHE A 206 10.95 -4.78 9.16
CA PHE A 206 12.39 -4.84 9.41
C PHE A 206 13.11 -5.37 8.17
N SER A 207 14.41 -5.14 8.09
CA SER A 207 15.25 -5.73 7.05
C SER A 207 15.29 -7.26 7.14
N ASP A 208 15.83 -7.91 6.12
CA ASP A 208 16.07 -9.35 6.06
C ASP A 208 17.33 -9.83 6.82
N GLU A 209 18.01 -8.94 7.57
CA GLU A 209 19.22 -9.25 8.36
C GLU A 209 19.09 -10.55 9.17
N SER A 210 17.97 -10.70 9.88
CA SER A 210 17.72 -11.87 10.71
C SER A 210 17.53 -13.15 9.89
N GLU A 211 16.89 -13.06 8.73
CA GLU A 211 16.70 -14.20 7.83
C GLU A 211 18.04 -14.64 7.22
N VAL A 212 18.91 -13.69 6.86
CA VAL A 212 20.28 -13.96 6.39
C VAL A 212 21.07 -14.76 7.43
N ILE A 213 21.02 -14.36 8.71
CA ILE A 213 21.70 -15.08 9.79
C ILE A 213 21.17 -16.50 9.94
N VAL A 214 19.84 -16.68 9.95
CA VAL A 214 19.24 -18.02 10.08
C VAL A 214 19.64 -18.92 8.92
N LYS A 215 19.64 -18.43 7.68
CA LYS A 215 20.00 -19.22 6.50
C LYS A 215 21.49 -19.57 6.43
N GLN A 216 22.37 -18.67 6.89
CA GLN A 216 23.81 -18.89 6.82
C GLN A 216 24.38 -19.64 8.03
N GLN A 217 23.84 -19.40 9.23
CA GLN A 217 24.45 -19.79 10.50
C GLN A 217 23.51 -20.61 11.41
N GLY A 218 22.22 -20.70 11.07
CA GLY A 218 21.24 -21.48 11.82
C GLY A 218 20.56 -20.72 12.97
N LEU A 219 19.61 -21.40 13.62
CA LEU A 219 18.71 -20.80 14.62
C LEU A 219 19.40 -20.44 15.95
N ASP A 220 20.37 -21.24 16.40
CA ASP A 220 21.05 -20.98 17.68
C ASP A 220 21.86 -19.67 17.62
N THR A 221 22.61 -19.48 16.54
CA THR A 221 23.37 -18.25 16.30
C THR A 221 22.44 -17.04 16.13
N PHE A 222 21.28 -17.23 15.51
CA PHE A 222 20.26 -16.19 15.47
C PHE A 222 19.78 -15.78 16.86
N PHE A 223 19.51 -16.72 17.77
CA PHE A 223 19.08 -16.38 19.14
C PHE A 223 20.18 -15.67 19.94
N GLU A 224 21.44 -16.10 19.79
CA GLU A 224 22.58 -15.41 20.40
C GLU A 224 22.74 -13.99 19.87
N HIS A 225 22.57 -13.81 18.56
CA HIS A 225 22.58 -12.51 17.90
C HIS A 225 21.48 -11.60 18.46
N GLU A 226 20.23 -12.06 18.49
CA GLU A 226 19.10 -11.28 18.99
C GLU A 226 19.27 -10.86 20.45
N LYS A 227 19.82 -11.74 21.30
CA LYS A 227 20.12 -11.43 22.69
C LYS A 227 21.24 -10.40 22.82
N LYS A 228 22.31 -10.54 22.03
CA LYS A 228 23.46 -9.62 22.04
C LYS A 228 23.08 -8.22 21.55
N PHE A 229 22.23 -8.13 20.54
CA PHE A 229 21.81 -6.88 19.89
C PHE A 229 20.43 -6.40 20.32
N GLU A 230 19.88 -6.91 21.44
CA GLU A 230 18.52 -6.62 21.89
C GLU A 230 18.18 -5.12 22.01
N ASN A 231 19.18 -4.29 22.36
CA ASN A 231 19.04 -2.84 22.49
C ASN A 231 19.43 -2.04 21.24
N LEU A 232 19.89 -2.71 20.18
CA LEU A 232 20.18 -2.10 18.90
C LEU A 232 18.96 -2.28 17.99
N PRO A 233 18.33 -1.19 17.49
CA PRO A 233 17.21 -1.29 16.59
C PRO A 233 17.53 -2.16 15.37
N LEU A 234 16.55 -2.95 14.92
CA LEU A 234 16.62 -3.64 13.62
C LEU A 234 16.68 -2.60 12.51
N ALA A 235 17.36 -2.93 11.40
CA ALA A 235 17.31 -2.09 10.21
C ALA A 235 15.91 -2.08 9.60
N GLN A 236 15.58 -1.01 8.87
CA GLN A 236 14.24 -0.81 8.33
C GLN A 236 13.97 -1.69 7.09
N GLY A 237 12.76 -2.24 7.03
CA GLY A 237 12.21 -2.92 5.86
C GLY A 237 11.45 -1.96 4.93
N PRO A 238 10.98 -2.48 3.78
CA PRO A 238 10.36 -1.65 2.74
C PRO A 238 9.06 -0.98 3.19
N LEU A 239 8.29 -1.57 4.11
CA LEU A 239 6.96 -1.05 4.52
C LEU A 239 7.01 -0.21 5.80
N LYS A 240 8.20 0.02 6.40
CA LYS A 240 8.36 0.82 7.61
C LYS A 240 7.75 2.22 7.47
N CYS A 241 8.00 2.92 6.36
CA CYS A 241 7.49 4.27 6.15
C CYS A 241 5.95 4.30 5.98
N PHE A 242 5.36 3.23 5.47
CA PHE A 242 3.89 3.11 5.43
C PHE A 242 3.31 2.95 6.83
N LEU A 243 3.94 2.13 7.69
CA LEU A 243 3.55 2.04 9.11
C LEU A 243 3.70 3.39 9.84
N GLU A 244 4.75 4.16 9.56
CA GLU A 244 4.90 5.51 10.10
C GLU A 244 3.75 6.44 9.70
N ALA A 245 3.30 6.35 8.45
CA ALA A 245 2.18 7.12 7.95
C ALA A 245 0.86 6.73 8.64
N LEU A 246 0.61 5.42 8.84
CA LEU A 246 -0.53 4.94 9.63
C LEU A 246 -0.46 5.44 11.08
N GLY A 247 0.69 5.31 11.73
CA GLY A 247 0.91 5.77 13.10
C GLY A 247 0.71 7.28 13.27
N LYS A 248 1.09 8.07 12.25
CA LYS A 248 0.83 9.52 12.22
C LYS A 248 -0.66 9.82 12.25
N LEU A 249 -1.47 9.12 11.45
CA LEU A 249 -2.93 9.29 11.44
C LEU A 249 -3.57 8.76 12.74
N GLN A 250 -3.10 7.63 13.29
CA GLN A 250 -3.54 7.12 14.59
C GLN A 250 -3.36 8.17 15.70
N ARG A 251 -2.20 8.82 15.75
CA ARG A 251 -1.93 9.88 16.75
C ARG A 251 -2.90 11.06 16.66
N LYS A 252 -3.47 11.37 15.49
CA LYS A 252 -4.52 12.39 15.37
C LYS A 252 -5.78 11.99 16.15
N PHE A 253 -6.19 10.74 16.06
CA PHE A 253 -7.30 10.23 16.87
C PHE A 253 -6.96 10.24 18.36
N TYR A 254 -5.73 9.89 18.73
CA TYR A 254 -5.31 9.88 20.13
C TYR A 254 -5.35 11.30 20.75
N ALA A 255 -4.96 12.32 19.98
CA ALA A 255 -5.04 13.72 20.40
C ALA A 255 -6.48 14.23 20.62
N LYS A 256 -7.50 13.48 20.15
CA LYS A 256 -8.92 13.74 20.39
C LYS A 256 -9.54 12.79 21.41
N ASN A 257 -8.73 12.08 22.19
CA ASN A 257 -9.15 11.05 23.15
C ASN A 257 -9.86 9.84 22.51
N GLU A 258 -9.65 9.60 21.22
CA GLU A 258 -10.25 8.49 20.46
C GLU A 258 -9.30 7.30 20.34
N ARG A 259 -8.42 7.08 21.34
CA ARG A 259 -7.44 5.98 21.30
C ARG A 259 -8.11 4.61 21.23
N MET A 260 -9.12 4.38 22.06
CA MET A 260 -9.83 3.09 22.11
C MET A 260 -10.78 2.89 20.91
N ASN A 261 -11.26 3.98 20.30
CA ASN A 261 -12.15 3.96 19.14
C ASN A 261 -11.43 4.34 17.84
N CYS A 262 -10.09 4.21 17.81
CA CYS A 262 -9.32 4.59 16.63
C CYS A 262 -9.76 3.71 15.45
N PRO A 263 -10.15 4.31 14.31
CA PRO A 263 -10.61 3.56 13.15
C PRO A 263 -9.43 2.95 12.36
N ILE A 264 -8.19 3.09 12.82
CA ILE A 264 -7.00 2.42 12.28
C ILE A 264 -6.47 1.49 13.37
N ARG A 265 -6.33 0.21 13.04
CA ARG A 265 -5.76 -0.81 13.92
C ARG A 265 -4.67 -1.58 13.21
N THR A 266 -3.50 -1.65 13.82
CA THR A 266 -2.29 -2.26 13.25
C THR A 266 -1.91 -3.53 14.00
N TYR A 267 -1.47 -4.54 13.26
CA TYR A 267 -1.10 -5.84 13.79
C TYR A 267 0.30 -6.22 13.32
N LEU A 268 1.14 -6.68 14.25
CA LEU A 268 2.37 -7.40 13.94
C LEU A 268 2.08 -8.90 14.09
N VAL A 269 2.26 -9.69 13.02
CA VAL A 269 2.04 -11.14 12.99
C VAL A 269 3.33 -11.81 12.57
N THR A 270 4.19 -12.15 13.53
CA THR A 270 5.56 -12.59 13.24
C THR A 270 5.82 -14.03 13.66
N ALA A 271 6.59 -14.77 12.84
CA ALA A 271 7.06 -16.11 13.18
C ALA A 271 8.07 -16.13 14.34
N ARG A 272 8.59 -14.96 14.75
CA ARG A 272 9.48 -14.82 15.91
C ARG A 272 8.84 -15.34 17.20
N SER A 273 9.68 -15.90 18.07
CA SER A 273 9.30 -16.23 19.44
C SER A 273 9.33 -14.99 20.33
N ALA A 274 8.30 -14.82 21.17
CA ALA A 274 8.24 -13.73 22.13
C ALA A 274 9.41 -13.80 23.14
N ALA A 275 9.75 -15.01 23.58
CA ALA A 275 10.68 -15.22 24.69
C ALA A 275 12.16 -14.99 24.29
N SER A 276 12.55 -15.34 23.07
CA SER A 276 13.96 -15.29 22.65
C SER A 276 14.31 -14.10 21.75
N CYS A 277 13.38 -13.62 20.92
CA CYS A 277 13.65 -12.60 19.91
C CYS A 277 12.59 -11.47 19.84
N GLY A 278 11.58 -11.50 20.71
CA GLY A 278 10.49 -10.51 20.70
C GLY A 278 10.87 -9.15 21.30
N ALA A 279 11.81 -9.13 22.26
CA ALA A 279 12.19 -7.90 22.94
C ALA A 279 12.82 -6.86 21.99
N ARG A 280 13.74 -7.29 21.11
CA ARG A 280 14.40 -6.41 20.11
C ARG A 280 13.39 -5.77 19.16
N VAL A 281 12.41 -6.55 18.70
CA VAL A 281 11.32 -6.09 17.83
C VAL A 281 10.52 -4.97 18.50
N LEU A 282 10.05 -5.20 19.73
CA LEU A 282 9.25 -4.20 20.46
C LEU A 282 10.06 -2.95 20.82
N LYS A 283 11.34 -3.11 21.15
CA LYS A 283 12.26 -1.99 21.39
C LYS A 283 12.52 -1.19 20.11
N THR A 284 12.66 -1.85 18.97
CA THR A 284 12.84 -1.20 17.66
C THR A 284 11.64 -0.31 17.34
N LEU A 285 10.42 -0.86 17.41
CA LEU A 285 9.18 -0.09 17.18
C LEU A 285 9.10 1.12 18.11
N ARG A 286 9.42 0.94 19.40
CA ARG A 286 9.45 2.02 20.39
C ARG A 286 10.47 3.11 20.04
N THR A 287 11.68 2.73 19.63
CA THR A 287 12.73 3.69 19.22
C THR A 287 12.30 4.47 17.97
N TRP A 288 11.54 3.86 17.06
CA TRP A 288 10.95 4.55 15.92
C TRP A 288 9.73 5.42 16.29
N GLY A 289 9.27 5.40 17.55
CA GLY A 289 8.05 6.09 17.96
C GLY A 289 6.79 5.50 17.33
N LEU A 290 6.84 4.20 16.98
CA LEU A 290 5.74 3.45 16.40
C LEU A 290 5.10 2.54 17.45
N GLU A 291 3.79 2.63 17.51
CA GLU A 291 2.95 1.80 18.36
C GLU A 291 2.20 0.84 17.44
N ILE A 292 2.27 -0.45 17.75
CA ILE A 292 1.42 -1.48 17.14
C ILE A 292 0.33 -1.82 18.17
N ASP A 293 -0.92 -1.90 17.72
CA ASP A 293 -2.05 -2.17 18.62
C ASP A 293 -2.03 -3.61 19.15
N GLU A 294 -1.66 -4.58 18.29
CA GLU A 294 -1.56 -5.99 18.66
C GLU A 294 -0.32 -6.65 18.05
N ALA A 295 0.54 -7.23 18.89
CA ALA A 295 1.72 -7.98 18.46
C ALA A 295 1.56 -9.47 18.79
N LEU A 296 1.54 -10.29 17.75
CA LEU A 296 1.37 -11.73 17.81
C LEU A 296 2.71 -12.38 17.44
N PHE A 297 3.30 -13.09 18.41
CA PHE A 297 4.55 -13.82 18.26
C PHE A 297 4.25 -15.32 18.21
N LEU A 298 4.51 -15.95 17.07
CA LEU A 298 4.02 -17.28 16.77
C LEU A 298 5.04 -18.38 17.04
N ALA A 299 6.32 -18.04 17.24
CA ALA A 299 7.40 -19.02 17.42
C ALA A 299 7.38 -20.15 16.36
N GLY A 300 7.15 -19.79 15.10
CA GLY A 300 7.04 -20.72 13.97
C GLY A 300 5.67 -21.34 13.74
N ALA A 301 4.67 -21.10 14.59
CA ALA A 301 3.30 -21.58 14.35
C ALA A 301 2.67 -20.92 13.09
N PRO A 302 1.72 -21.58 12.42
CA PRO A 302 1.04 -21.02 11.25
C PRO A 302 0.31 -19.71 11.56
N LYS A 303 0.44 -18.72 10.66
CA LYS A 303 -0.21 -17.40 10.79
C LYS A 303 -1.71 -17.40 10.47
N GLY A 304 -2.12 -18.30 9.58
CA GLY A 304 -3.48 -18.40 9.05
C GLY A 304 -4.60 -18.34 10.11
N PRO A 305 -4.61 -19.18 11.16
CA PRO A 305 -5.67 -19.18 12.17
C PRO A 305 -5.83 -17.84 12.90
N LEU A 306 -4.73 -17.12 13.13
CA LEU A 306 -4.77 -15.79 13.76
C LEU A 306 -5.29 -14.74 12.79
N LEU A 307 -4.89 -14.81 11.51
CA LEU A 307 -5.37 -13.90 10.48
C LEU A 307 -6.88 -14.06 10.24
N GLN A 308 -7.40 -15.29 10.27
CA GLN A 308 -8.85 -15.56 10.20
C GLN A 308 -9.63 -14.94 11.37
N LYS A 309 -9.02 -14.88 12.56
CA LYS A 309 -9.60 -14.18 13.73
C LYS A 309 -9.54 -12.67 13.59
N ILE A 310 -8.41 -12.14 13.10
CA ILE A 310 -8.20 -10.69 12.95
C ILE A 310 -9.11 -10.12 11.87
N LYS A 311 -9.30 -10.87 10.77
CA LYS A 311 -9.95 -10.44 9.52
C LYS A 311 -9.41 -9.08 9.05
N PRO A 312 -8.11 -8.98 8.73
CA PRO A 312 -7.52 -7.72 8.30
C PRO A 312 -8.03 -7.35 6.90
N HIS A 313 -8.05 -6.05 6.60
CA HIS A 313 -8.32 -5.55 5.26
C HIS A 313 -7.18 -5.85 4.29
N ILE A 314 -5.97 -5.96 4.83
CA ILE A 314 -4.79 -6.38 4.11
C ILE A 314 -3.75 -6.95 5.10
N TYR A 315 -3.14 -8.06 4.71
CA TYR A 315 -2.03 -8.69 5.40
C TYR A 315 -0.78 -8.69 4.50
N PHE A 316 0.34 -8.15 4.98
CA PHE A 316 1.60 -8.11 4.25
C PHE A 316 2.57 -9.17 4.74
N ASP A 317 3.16 -9.93 3.82
CA ASP A 317 4.19 -10.94 4.11
C ASP A 317 5.16 -11.03 2.93
N ASP A 318 6.43 -11.31 3.21
CA ASP A 318 7.46 -11.48 2.18
C ASP A 318 7.52 -12.92 1.63
N GLN A 319 6.90 -13.89 2.29
CA GLN A 319 6.97 -15.30 1.91
C GLN A 319 5.67 -15.80 1.29
N MET A 320 5.77 -16.33 0.06
CA MET A 320 4.59 -16.83 -0.67
C MET A 320 3.84 -17.94 0.08
N PHE A 321 4.53 -18.80 0.84
CA PHE A 321 3.89 -19.84 1.65
C PHE A 321 2.92 -19.25 2.71
N HIS A 322 3.27 -18.12 3.31
CA HIS A 322 2.39 -17.43 4.26
C HIS A 322 1.22 -16.74 3.55
N ILE A 323 1.47 -16.18 2.36
CA ILE A 323 0.44 -15.58 1.51
C ILE A 323 -0.60 -16.62 1.07
N GLU A 324 -0.16 -17.79 0.62
CA GLU A 324 -1.01 -18.92 0.22
C GLU A 324 -1.84 -19.43 1.41
N GLY A 325 -1.21 -19.70 2.55
CA GLY A 325 -1.91 -20.18 3.75
C GLY A 325 -2.92 -19.17 4.31
N ALA A 326 -2.66 -17.86 4.17
CA ALA A 326 -3.63 -16.82 4.52
C ALA A 326 -4.81 -16.79 3.55
N LYS A 327 -4.54 -16.95 2.25
CA LYS A 327 -5.55 -16.96 1.18
C LYS A 327 -6.48 -18.16 1.28
N GLU A 328 -5.96 -19.35 1.60
CA GLU A 328 -6.75 -20.56 1.84
C GLU A 328 -7.81 -20.38 2.93
N LEU A 329 -7.55 -19.49 3.90
CA LEU A 329 -8.45 -19.16 4.99
C LEU A 329 -9.25 -17.87 4.76
N GLY A 330 -9.26 -17.35 3.53
CA GLY A 330 -10.07 -16.19 3.12
C GLY A 330 -9.50 -14.82 3.53
N THR A 331 -8.26 -14.75 4.01
CA THR A 331 -7.62 -13.48 4.36
C THR A 331 -7.12 -12.76 3.12
N ILE A 332 -7.31 -11.44 3.02
CA ILE A 332 -6.71 -10.62 1.96
C ILE A 332 -5.22 -10.47 2.23
N SER A 333 -4.38 -11.14 1.44
CA SER A 333 -2.93 -11.10 1.57
C SER A 333 -2.25 -10.39 0.41
N ALA A 334 -1.10 -9.77 0.70
CA ALA A 334 -0.30 -9.02 -0.24
C ALA A 334 1.18 -9.37 -0.05
N HIS A 335 1.80 -9.89 -1.11
CA HIS A 335 3.19 -10.35 -1.11
C HIS A 335 4.16 -9.17 -1.28
N VAL A 336 5.14 -9.05 -0.40
CA VAL A 336 6.22 -8.06 -0.48
C VAL A 336 7.48 -8.75 -1.01
N PRO A 337 7.82 -8.66 -2.31
CA PRO A 337 8.98 -9.35 -2.87
C PRO A 337 10.29 -8.67 -2.46
N TYR A 338 10.68 -8.81 -1.20
CA TYR A 338 11.86 -8.20 -0.60
C TYR A 338 12.70 -9.24 0.16
N GLY A 339 14.00 -8.97 0.25
CA GLY A 339 14.94 -9.76 1.06
C GLY A 339 15.43 -11.05 0.43
N ILE A 340 16.35 -11.72 1.12
CA ILE A 340 16.95 -12.99 0.70
C ILE A 340 15.93 -14.13 0.60
N GLY A 341 14.79 -14.02 1.28
CA GLY A 341 13.59 -14.86 1.14
C GLY A 341 13.26 -15.21 -0.30
N GLN A 342 13.30 -14.21 -1.18
CA GLN A 342 12.90 -14.33 -2.59
C GLN A 342 13.77 -15.30 -3.42
N LYS A 343 14.94 -15.69 -2.93
CA LYS A 343 15.82 -16.67 -3.58
C LYS A 343 15.47 -18.11 -3.22
N TYR A 344 14.48 -18.33 -2.37
CA TYR A 344 14.15 -19.64 -1.81
C TYR A 344 12.66 -19.95 -1.95
N ASP A 345 12.34 -21.19 -2.30
CA ASP A 345 11.00 -21.73 -2.22
C ASP A 345 10.97 -22.87 -1.18
N ARG A 346 10.13 -22.73 -0.16
CA ARG A 346 9.98 -23.68 0.97
C ARG A 346 11.33 -24.13 1.56
N GLY A 347 12.27 -23.18 1.68
CA GLY A 347 13.61 -23.40 2.24
C GLY A 347 14.66 -23.96 1.27
N LYS A 348 14.31 -24.20 0.00
CA LYS A 348 15.25 -24.62 -1.05
C LYS A 348 15.61 -23.44 -1.94
N LEU A 349 16.88 -23.31 -2.31
CA LEU A 349 17.32 -22.28 -3.24
C LEU A 349 16.63 -22.49 -4.60
N ILE A 350 16.04 -21.44 -5.15
CA ILE A 350 15.49 -21.45 -6.50
C ILE A 350 16.69 -21.46 -7.46
N GLU A 351 16.88 -22.57 -8.19
CA GLU A 351 17.88 -22.63 -9.25
C GLU A 351 17.49 -21.63 -10.34
N GLN A 352 18.27 -20.55 -10.50
CA GLN A 352 18.10 -19.68 -11.65
C GLN A 352 18.64 -20.42 -12.88
N PRO A 353 17.88 -20.49 -14.00
CA PRO A 353 18.46 -20.98 -15.25
C PRO A 353 19.68 -20.12 -15.58
N ALA A 354 20.78 -20.77 -15.98
CA ALA A 354 21.97 -20.08 -16.43
C ALA A 354 21.55 -19.09 -17.52
N LYS A 355 21.88 -17.80 -17.33
CA LYS A 355 21.76 -16.82 -18.41
C LYS A 355 22.74 -17.26 -19.51
N GLU A 356 22.22 -17.87 -20.57
CA GLU A 356 22.95 -18.08 -21.82
C GLU A 356 23.21 -16.77 -22.55
#